data_AF-X0XWS9-F1
#
_entry.id   AF-X0XWS9-F1
#
_cell.length_a   1.000
_cell.length_b   1.000
_cell.length_c   1.000
_cell.angle_alpha   90.00
_cell.angle_beta   90.00
_cell.angle_gamma   90.00
#
_symmetry.space_group_name_H-M   'P 1'
#
loop_
_entity.id
_entity.type
_entity.pdbx_description
1 polymer ?
#
loop_
_entity_poly.entity_id
_entity_poly.type
_entity_poly.pdbx_seq_one_letter_code
_entity_poly.pdbx_strand_id
1 'polypeptide(L)'
;MCKRLFDILDKEEIKYDKKNIMDVVKYYYPDVRSMVNKLQKHKTQLTQENLIYSLTKGVLDSLMASVKTGNFADIRNIVANEYQGMDSIYIEIYNSMREYLTPECFGKVIMLIEDSQRYHNNVMNVEIHIMDFLWKLYKTAEFK
;
A
#
# COMPACT_ATOMS: atom_id res chain seq x y z
N MET A 1 -0.18 -24.22 -8.59
CA MET A 1 0.18 -23.29 -7.50
C MET A 1 -1.01 -22.96 -6.62
N CYS A 2 -2.13 -22.45 -7.17
CA CYS A 2 -3.34 -22.14 -6.39
C CYS A 2 -3.88 -23.32 -5.57
N LYS A 3 -3.80 -24.55 -6.11
CA LYS A 3 -4.17 -25.78 -5.37
C LYS A 3 -3.43 -25.90 -4.03
N ARG A 4 -2.12 -25.65 -3.99
CA ARG A 4 -1.33 -25.70 -2.75
C ARG A 4 -1.75 -24.64 -1.73
N LEU A 5 -2.22 -23.47 -2.18
CA LEU A 5 -2.71 -22.43 -1.27
C LEU A 5 -4.08 -22.78 -0.69
N PHE A 6 -4.97 -23.34 -1.51
CA PHE A 6 -6.25 -23.88 -1.02
C PHE A 6 -6.04 -24.99 0.00
N ASP A 7 -5.15 -25.95 -0.29
CA ASP A 7 -4.83 -27.05 0.63
C ASP A 7 -4.29 -26.55 2.00
N ILE A 8 -3.53 -25.44 2.00
CA ILE A 8 -3.02 -24.83 3.24
C ILE A 8 -4.14 -24.15 4.02
N LEU A 9 -5.00 -23.38 3.34
CA LEU A 9 -6.11 -22.67 3.99
C LEU A 9 -7.16 -23.62 4.53
N ASP A 10 -7.46 -24.70 3.80
CA ASP A 10 -8.38 -25.76 4.22
C ASP A 10 -7.85 -26.49 5.47
N LYS A 11 -6.54 -26.78 5.52
CA LYS A 11 -5.90 -27.40 6.70
C LYS A 11 -5.90 -26.51 7.94
N GLU A 12 -5.85 -25.20 7.74
CA GLU A 12 -5.86 -24.20 8.82
C GLU A 12 -7.30 -23.76 9.19
N GLU A 13 -8.33 -24.38 8.59
CA GLU A 13 -9.76 -24.06 8.76
C GLU A 13 -10.10 -22.58 8.50
N ILE A 14 -9.35 -21.92 7.62
CA ILE A 14 -9.54 -20.51 7.29
C ILE A 14 -10.62 -20.39 6.23
N LYS A 15 -11.64 -19.56 6.46
CA LYS A 15 -12.64 -19.23 5.43
C LYS A 15 -12.03 -18.27 4.41
N TYR A 16 -12.19 -18.55 3.13
CA TYR A 16 -11.70 -17.70 2.04
C TYR A 16 -12.65 -17.69 0.84
N ASP A 17 -12.61 -16.61 0.05
CA ASP A 17 -13.17 -16.57 -1.29
C ASP A 17 -12.09 -16.96 -2.31
N LYS A 18 -12.42 -17.91 -3.21
CA LYS A 18 -11.53 -18.35 -4.30
C LYS A 18 -11.10 -17.21 -5.20
N LYS A 19 -11.94 -16.20 -5.41
CA LYS A 19 -11.62 -15.02 -6.23
C LYS A 19 -10.47 -14.21 -5.60
N ASN A 20 -10.55 -13.95 -4.31
CA ASN A 20 -9.52 -13.23 -3.55
C ASN A 20 -8.17 -13.95 -3.59
N ILE A 21 -8.16 -15.29 -3.42
CA ILE A 21 -6.93 -16.08 -3.49
C ILE A 21 -6.32 -16.03 -4.90
N MET A 22 -7.16 -16.02 -5.94
CA MET A 22 -6.67 -15.88 -7.32
C MET A 22 -6.01 -14.52 -7.57
N ASP A 23 -6.54 -13.45 -7.00
CA ASP A 23 -5.95 -12.12 -7.12
C ASP A 23 -4.59 -12.06 -6.40
N VAL A 24 -4.48 -12.62 -5.19
CA VAL A 24 -3.19 -12.76 -4.48
C VAL A 24 -2.16 -13.47 -5.37
N VAL A 25 -2.56 -14.57 -6.02
CA VAL A 25 -1.65 -15.33 -6.89
C VAL A 25 -1.22 -14.50 -8.10
N LYS A 26 -2.11 -13.73 -8.72
CA LYS A 26 -1.75 -12.87 -9.86
C LYS A 26 -0.74 -11.79 -9.48
N TYR A 27 -0.88 -11.16 -8.32
CA TYR A 27 -0.02 -10.06 -7.91
C TYR A 27 1.37 -10.50 -7.45
N TYR A 28 1.46 -11.63 -6.75
CA TYR A 28 2.70 -12.04 -6.08
C TYR A 28 3.45 -13.16 -6.82
N TYR A 29 2.97 -13.61 -7.98
CA TYR A 29 3.69 -14.62 -8.77
C TYR A 29 5.03 -14.08 -9.27
N PRO A 30 6.14 -14.86 -9.20
CA PRO A 30 6.24 -16.28 -8.84
C PRO A 30 6.55 -16.59 -7.35
N ASP A 31 6.61 -15.59 -6.47
CA ASP A 31 7.06 -15.78 -5.09
C ASP A 31 5.96 -16.37 -4.16
N VAL A 32 6.02 -17.68 -3.94
CA VAL A 32 5.13 -18.42 -3.04
C VAL A 32 5.23 -17.94 -1.58
N ARG A 33 6.43 -17.55 -1.12
CA ARG A 33 6.65 -17.17 0.29
C ARG A 33 5.90 -15.88 0.59
N SER A 34 6.00 -14.91 -0.31
CA SER A 34 5.26 -13.64 -0.20
C SER A 34 3.74 -13.85 -0.22
N MET A 35 3.23 -14.76 -1.07
CA MET A 35 1.80 -15.14 -1.06
C MET A 35 1.36 -15.70 0.29
N VAL A 36 2.09 -16.70 0.82
CA VAL A 36 1.72 -17.37 2.08
C VAL A 36 1.78 -16.40 3.25
N ASN A 37 2.82 -15.56 3.32
CA ASN A 37 2.95 -14.56 4.39
C ASN A 37 1.76 -13.58 4.39
N LYS A 38 1.31 -13.14 3.22
CA LYS A 38 0.14 -12.25 3.12
C LYS A 38 -1.16 -12.96 3.46
N LEU A 39 -1.36 -14.22 3.03
CA LEU A 39 -2.52 -15.02 3.45
C LEU A 39 -2.55 -15.25 4.96
N GLN A 40 -1.39 -15.49 5.57
CA GLN A 40 -1.25 -15.67 7.02
C GLN A 40 -1.46 -14.37 7.81
N LYS A 41 -1.19 -13.22 7.21
CA LYS A 41 -1.34 -11.92 7.86
C LYS A 41 -2.79 -11.40 7.76
N HIS A 42 -3.48 -11.70 6.67
CA HIS A 42 -4.85 -11.23 6.39
C HIS A 42 -5.93 -12.32 6.59
N LYS A 43 -5.68 -13.36 7.40
CA LYS A 43 -6.56 -14.53 7.59
C LYS A 43 -8.05 -14.17 7.79
N THR A 44 -8.33 -13.12 8.56
CA THR A 44 -9.69 -12.68 8.90
C THR A 44 -10.40 -11.95 7.75
N GLN A 45 -9.65 -11.37 6.81
CA GLN A 45 -10.17 -10.56 5.70
C GLN A 45 -10.37 -11.37 4.40
N LEU A 46 -9.92 -12.63 4.36
CA LEU A 46 -9.97 -13.51 3.17
C LEU A 46 -11.38 -13.79 2.62
N THR A 47 -12.43 -13.49 3.40
CA THR A 47 -13.84 -13.63 3.01
C THR A 47 -14.50 -12.35 2.50
N GLN A 48 -13.85 -11.19 2.63
CA GLN A 48 -14.42 -9.92 2.21
C GLN A 48 -14.29 -9.75 0.70
N GLU A 49 -15.31 -9.25 0.01
CA GLU A 49 -15.38 -9.15 -1.46
C GLU A 49 -14.28 -8.29 -2.12
N ASN A 50 -13.41 -7.67 -1.33
CA ASN A 50 -12.32 -6.81 -1.76
C ASN A 50 -11.06 -7.08 -0.92
N LEU A 51 -10.41 -8.22 -1.11
CA LEU A 51 -9.07 -8.45 -0.57
C LEU A 51 -8.04 -7.64 -1.39
N ILE A 52 -8.10 -6.32 -1.26
CA ILE A 52 -7.30 -5.39 -2.03
C ILE A 52 -6.04 -5.11 -1.21
N TYR A 53 -4.90 -5.63 -1.67
CA TYR A 53 -3.54 -5.23 -1.21
C TYR A 53 -3.15 -3.81 -1.65
N SER A 54 -4.14 -3.02 -2.01
CA SER A 54 -4.05 -1.63 -2.43
C SER A 54 -4.78 -0.81 -1.38
N LEU A 55 -4.17 0.32 -1.01
CA LEU A 55 -4.80 1.35 -0.23
C LEU A 55 -6.16 1.66 -0.89
N THR A 56 -7.23 1.59 -0.10
CA THR A 56 -8.55 1.92 -0.66
C THR A 56 -8.52 3.37 -1.15
N LYS A 57 -9.11 3.63 -2.33
CA LYS A 57 -9.10 4.99 -2.91
C LYS A 57 -9.50 6.06 -1.90
N GLY A 58 -10.50 5.80 -1.05
CA GLY A 58 -10.93 6.74 -0.01
C GLY A 58 -9.84 7.07 1.03
N VAL A 59 -8.99 6.10 1.38
CA VAL A 59 -7.85 6.35 2.29
C VAL A 59 -6.79 7.18 1.60
N LEU A 60 -6.49 6.90 0.32
CA LEU A 60 -5.53 7.69 -0.46
C LEU A 60 -6.00 9.14 -0.60
N ASP A 61 -7.28 9.36 -0.88
CA ASP A 61 -7.87 10.68 -1.03
C ASP A 61 -7.79 11.46 0.31
N SER A 62 -8.12 10.80 1.42
CA SER A 62 -7.98 11.37 2.76
C SER A 62 -6.53 11.70 3.10
N LEU A 63 -5.60 10.81 2.74
CA LEU A 63 -4.17 11.00 2.98
C LEU A 63 -3.66 12.20 2.19
N MET A 64 -3.96 12.30 0.89
CA MET A 64 -3.55 13.41 0.04
C MET A 64 -4.14 14.74 0.51
N ALA A 65 -5.37 14.75 1.05
CA ALA A 65 -5.97 15.93 1.67
C ALA A 65 -5.21 16.35 2.96
N SER A 66 -4.86 15.40 3.83
CA SER A 66 -4.06 15.67 5.03
C SER A 66 -2.64 16.13 4.70
N VAL A 67 -2.01 15.57 3.66
CA VAL A 67 -0.70 16.00 3.15
C VAL A 67 -0.80 17.42 2.61
N LYS A 68 -1.79 17.74 1.77
CA LYS A 68 -2.00 19.10 1.23
C LYS A 68 -2.14 20.16 2.32
N THR A 69 -2.85 19.84 3.41
CA THR A 69 -3.06 20.75 4.54
C THR A 69 -1.90 20.78 5.54
N GLY A 70 -0.93 19.84 5.43
CA GLY A 70 0.19 19.72 6.35
C GLY A 70 -0.22 19.22 7.75
N ASN A 71 -1.38 18.57 7.90
CA ASN A 71 -1.82 18.05 9.19
C ASN A 71 -1.08 16.74 9.55
N PHE A 72 0.06 16.88 10.22
CA PHE A 72 0.88 15.75 10.66
C PHE A 72 0.19 14.76 11.59
N ALA A 73 -0.71 15.23 12.45
CA ALA A 73 -1.40 14.36 13.39
C ALA A 73 -2.29 13.36 12.63
N ASP A 74 -3.04 13.86 11.64
CA ASP A 74 -3.92 13.04 10.81
C ASP A 74 -3.12 12.10 9.91
N ILE A 75 -2.04 12.58 9.30
CA ILE A 75 -1.16 11.74 8.47
C ILE A 75 -0.61 10.58 9.30
N ARG A 76 -0.10 10.85 10.50
CA ARG A 76 0.43 9.80 11.38
C ARG A 76 -0.65 8.79 11.77
N ASN A 77 -1.85 9.27 12.10
CA ASN A 77 -2.97 8.38 12.44
C ASN A 77 -3.34 7.46 11.27
N ILE A 78 -3.42 7.99 10.05
CA ILE A 78 -3.72 7.19 8.85
C ILE A 78 -2.62 6.17 8.58
N VAL A 79 -1.35 6.59 8.61
CA VAL A 79 -0.20 5.70 8.39
C VAL A 79 -0.14 4.59 9.43
N ALA A 80 -0.40 4.90 10.71
CA ALA A 80 -0.41 3.91 11.78
C ALA A 80 -1.54 2.88 11.64
N ASN A 81 -2.71 3.31 11.18
CA ASN A 81 -3.87 2.43 11.01
C ASN A 81 -3.77 1.55 9.74
N GLU A 82 -3.17 2.07 8.67
CA GLU A 82 -3.17 1.45 7.34
C GLU A 82 -1.80 0.90 6.92
N TYR A 83 -0.85 0.83 7.86
CA TYR A 83 0.54 0.42 7.65
C TYR A 83 0.73 -0.84 6.79
N GLN A 84 -0.19 -1.81 6.86
CA GLN A 84 -0.08 -3.08 6.15
C GLN A 84 -0.39 -3.01 4.65
N GLY A 85 -1.13 -1.98 4.21
CA GLY A 85 -1.46 -1.71 2.81
C GLY A 85 -0.51 -0.70 2.15
N MET A 86 0.41 -0.10 2.92
CA MET A 86 1.27 0.97 2.40
C MET A 86 2.47 0.48 1.58
N ASP A 87 2.66 -0.82 1.41
CA ASP A 87 3.65 -1.36 0.46
C ASP A 87 3.38 -0.86 -0.98
N SER A 88 2.11 -0.59 -1.32
CA SER A 88 1.66 -0.10 -2.63
C SER A 88 1.51 1.42 -2.71
N ILE A 89 1.75 2.16 -1.61
CA ILE A 89 1.50 3.61 -1.51
C ILE A 89 2.22 4.41 -2.61
N TYR A 90 3.45 4.02 -2.93
CA TYR A 90 4.27 4.68 -3.94
C TYR A 90 3.66 4.56 -5.35
N ILE A 91 3.18 3.37 -5.68
CA ILE A 91 2.56 3.06 -6.99
C ILE A 91 1.22 3.78 -7.09
N GLU A 92 0.45 3.79 -6.02
CA GLU A 92 -0.84 4.46 -6.01
C GLU A 92 -0.73 5.97 -6.12
N ILE A 93 0.19 6.59 -5.38
CA ILE A 93 0.48 8.02 -5.50
C ILE A 93 0.99 8.33 -6.91
N TYR A 94 1.85 7.49 -7.49
CA TYR A 94 2.31 7.67 -8.87
C TYR A 94 1.15 7.62 -9.89
N ASN A 95 0.22 6.68 -9.73
CA ASN A 95 -0.92 6.55 -10.63
C ASN A 95 -1.92 7.70 -10.47
N SER A 96 -2.13 8.17 -9.23
CA SER A 96 -3.12 9.21 -8.90
C SER A 96 -2.52 10.63 -8.86
N MET A 97 -1.20 10.81 -9.06
CA MET A 97 -0.55 12.12 -8.96
C MET A 97 -1.17 13.17 -9.89
N ARG A 98 -1.70 12.73 -11.04
CA ARG A 98 -2.35 13.63 -12.01
C ARG A 98 -3.65 14.24 -11.47
N GLU A 99 -4.31 13.57 -10.55
CA GLU A 99 -5.54 14.03 -9.90
C GLU A 99 -5.21 15.13 -8.87
N TYR A 100 -4.12 14.96 -8.13
CA TYR A 100 -3.80 15.79 -6.96
C TYR A 100 -2.79 16.92 -7.21
N LEU A 101 -1.87 16.74 -8.16
CA LEU A 101 -0.68 17.59 -8.29
C LEU A 101 -0.62 18.33 -9.63
N THR A 102 0.08 19.47 -9.65
CA THR A 102 0.36 20.21 -10.89
C THR A 102 1.41 19.49 -11.74
N PRO A 103 1.35 19.58 -13.08
CA PRO A 103 2.31 18.91 -13.97
C PRO A 103 3.77 19.33 -13.74
N GLU A 104 4.00 20.53 -13.22
CA GLU A 104 5.32 21.12 -13.00
C GLU A 104 6.13 20.38 -11.93
N CYS A 105 5.44 19.78 -10.94
CA CYS A 105 6.09 19.05 -9.86
C CYS A 105 6.22 17.53 -10.10
N PHE A 106 5.62 16.97 -11.16
CA PHE A 106 5.62 15.52 -11.42
C PHE A 106 7.03 14.92 -11.45
N GLY A 107 7.97 15.56 -12.15
CA GLY A 107 9.35 15.06 -12.25
C GLY A 107 10.02 14.93 -10.87
N LYS A 108 9.86 15.95 -10.02
CA LYS A 108 10.43 15.96 -8.67
C LYS A 108 9.80 14.89 -7.77
N VAL A 109 8.48 14.72 -7.89
CA VAL A 109 7.73 13.72 -7.12
C VAL A 109 8.12 12.30 -7.52
N ILE A 110 8.33 12.05 -8.82
CA ILE A 110 8.80 10.74 -9.30
C ILE A 110 10.19 10.41 -8.73
N MET A 111 11.11 11.37 -8.73
CA MET A 111 12.44 11.18 -8.13
C MET A 111 12.35 10.86 -6.64
N LEU A 112 11.48 11.57 -5.92
CA LEU A 112 11.25 11.32 -4.50
C LEU A 112 10.68 9.92 -4.24
N ILE A 113 9.75 9.47 -5.08
CA ILE A 113 9.17 8.12 -5.00
C ILE A 113 10.25 7.06 -5.21
N GLU A 114 11.12 7.21 -6.21
CA GLU A 114 12.20 6.26 -6.48
C GLU A 114 13.15 6.13 -5.30
N ASP A 115 13.60 7.26 -4.74
CA ASP A 115 14.47 7.29 -3.56
C ASP A 115 13.82 6.59 -2.36
N SER A 116 12.56 6.90 -2.06
CA SER A 116 11.84 6.28 -0.95
C SER A 116 11.58 4.79 -1.18
N GLN A 117 11.24 4.37 -2.40
CA GLN A 117 10.97 2.98 -2.72
C GLN A 117 12.22 2.11 -2.59
N ARG A 118 13.39 2.65 -2.95
CA ARG A 118 14.69 1.96 -2.85
C ARG A 118 14.99 1.48 -1.42
N TYR A 119 14.66 2.30 -0.41
CA TYR A 119 14.97 1.97 0.98
C TYR A 119 13.86 1.21 1.71
N HIS A 120 12.64 1.18 1.17
CA HIS A 120 11.44 0.72 1.88
C HIS A 120 11.58 -0.66 2.56
N ASN A 121 12.16 -1.64 1.85
CA ASN A 121 12.34 -3.01 2.39
C ASN A 121 13.51 -3.15 3.37
N ASN A 122 14.39 -2.16 3.44
CA ASN A 122 15.62 -2.19 4.22
C ASN A 122 15.55 -1.33 5.50
N VAL A 123 14.47 -0.58 5.70
CA VAL A 123 14.31 0.26 6.89
C VAL A 123 13.78 -0.55 8.06
N MET A 124 14.35 -0.34 9.25
CA MET A 124 13.91 -1.00 10.49
C MET A 124 12.49 -0.60 10.92
N ASN A 125 12.10 0.64 10.66
CA ASN A 125 10.77 1.15 10.92
C ASN A 125 10.20 1.80 9.66
N VAL A 126 9.26 1.12 9.02
CA VAL A 126 8.66 1.59 7.76
C VAL A 126 7.67 2.72 8.02
N GLU A 127 7.10 2.87 9.22
CA GLU A 127 6.15 3.94 9.56
C GLU A 127 6.87 5.29 9.50
N ILE A 128 8.05 5.36 10.13
CA ILE A 128 8.91 6.55 10.08
C ILE A 128 9.33 6.87 8.65
N HIS A 129 9.65 5.83 7.86
CA HIS A 129 10.06 5.98 6.46
C HIS A 129 8.93 6.54 5.57
N ILE A 130 7.71 6.04 5.75
CA ILE A 130 6.54 6.55 5.04
C ILE A 130 6.25 7.99 5.46
N MET A 131 6.34 8.30 6.76
CA MET A 131 6.15 9.67 7.26
C MET A 131 7.18 10.64 6.66
N ASP A 132 8.45 10.25 6.55
CA ASP A 132 9.49 11.05 5.89
C ASP A 132 9.16 11.31 4.42
N PHE A 133 8.74 10.27 3.68
CA PHE A 133 8.31 10.42 2.29
C PHE A 133 7.13 11.39 2.14
N LEU A 134 6.08 11.25 2.95
CA LEU A 134 4.90 12.10 2.90
C LEU A 134 5.23 13.56 3.26
N TRP A 135 6.18 13.77 4.16
CA TRP A 135 6.65 15.11 4.49
C TRP A 135 7.45 15.75 3.35
N LYS A 136 8.35 15.00 2.72
CA LYS A 136 9.07 15.45 1.52
C LYS A 136 8.10 15.74 0.38
N LEU A 137 7.03 14.94 0.25
CA LEU A 137 5.97 15.15 -0.72
C LEU A 137 5.25 16.48 -0.46
N TYR A 138 4.82 16.75 0.78
CA TYR A 138 4.23 18.04 1.15
C TYR A 138 5.12 19.25 0.80
N LYS A 139 6.43 19.13 1.02
CA LYS A 139 7.38 20.22 0.75
C LYS A 139 7.69 20.45 -0.72
N THR A 140 7.58 19.40 -1.54
CA THR A 140 8.05 19.41 -2.93
C THR A 140 6.91 19.50 -3.93
N ALA A 141 5.76 18.95 -3.57
CA ALA A 141 4.61 18.85 -4.45
C ALA A 141 3.79 20.14 -4.41
N GLU A 142 3.38 20.57 -5.59
CA GLU A 142 2.41 21.64 -5.77
C GLU A 142 1.05 20.99 -5.98
N PHE A 143 0.19 21.11 -4.98
CA PHE A 143 -1.17 20.56 -5.02
C PHE A 143 -2.09 21.47 -5.83
N LYS A 144 -3.00 20.87 -6.59
CA LYS A 144 -4.09 21.58 -7.27
C LYS A 144 -5.11 22.13 -6.27
#